data_AF-V5HKI4-F1
#
_entry.id   AF-V5HKI4-F1
#
_cell.length_a   1.000
_cell.length_b   1.000
_cell.length_c   1.000
_cell.angle_alpha   90.00
_cell.angle_beta   90.00
_cell.angle_gamma   90.00
#
_symmetry.space_group_name_H-M   'P 1'
#
loop_
_entity.id
_entity.type
_entity.pdbx_description
1 polymer ?
#
loop_
_entity_poly.entity_id
_entity_poly.type
_entity_poly.pdbx_seq_one_letter_code
_entity_poly.pdbx_strand_id
1 'polypeptide(L)'
;FCFLFCLVLGDAQQSNGPANPKRSTGPKKPASPKAAPTKVNQAVQKNTAASTPTTPSTDPEICELKKNGSDFALPSLLCTLKNLPEEIAQKWKEHMTSQSKNESGLLQEICEAKENNEDPDFMKAYSPDDKGMVTDTSVLCRIRQHDAI
;
A
#
# COMPACT_ATOMS: atom_id res chain seq x y z
N PHE A 1 31.35 -30.68 24.73
CA PHE A 1 31.34 -29.56 25.70
C PHE A 1 32.73 -28.97 25.75
N CYS A 2 32.93 -27.78 25.18
CA CYS A 2 33.99 -26.85 25.54
C CYS A 2 33.50 -25.45 25.16
N PHE A 3 33.00 -24.74 26.17
CA PHE A 3 32.75 -23.32 26.15
C PHE A 3 34.07 -22.57 26.35
N LEU A 4 34.06 -21.29 25.92
CA LEU A 4 34.79 -20.15 26.50
C LEU A 4 36.13 -19.72 25.85
N PHE A 5 36.06 -18.64 25.07
CA PHE A 5 36.98 -17.48 25.09
C PHE A 5 36.07 -16.23 25.05
N CYS A 6 35.82 -15.58 26.18
CA CYS A 6 36.54 -14.39 26.69
C CYS A 6 36.38 -13.12 25.82
N LEU A 7 35.36 -12.32 26.20
CA LEU A 7 35.36 -10.87 26.38
C LEU A 7 36.26 -10.00 25.47
N VAL A 8 35.64 -9.18 24.63
CA VAL A 8 36.14 -7.83 24.31
C VAL A 8 35.07 -6.83 24.78
N LEU A 9 35.55 -5.86 25.54
CA LEU A 9 34.84 -4.84 26.33
C LEU A 9 35.19 -3.45 25.74
N GLY A 10 34.19 -2.56 25.62
CA GLY A 10 34.33 -1.09 25.45
C GLY A 10 34.62 -0.59 24.02
N ASP A 11 34.01 0.47 23.49
CA ASP A 11 33.42 1.65 24.16
C ASP A 11 32.14 2.14 23.47
N ALA A 12 31.16 2.50 24.30
CA ALA A 12 29.98 3.27 23.92
C ALA A 12 30.30 4.75 24.14
N GLN A 13 30.32 5.57 23.08
CA GLN A 13 30.39 7.02 23.26
C GLN A 13 28.98 7.62 23.17
N GLN A 14 28.34 7.73 24.33
CA GLN A 14 27.29 8.70 24.60
C GLN A 14 27.97 10.04 24.91
N SER A 15 27.59 11.12 24.23
CA SER A 15 27.97 12.49 24.63
C SER A 15 26.71 13.33 24.77
N ASN A 16 26.36 13.63 26.01
CA ASN A 16 25.26 14.52 26.41
C ASN A 16 25.79 15.96 26.64
N GLY A 17 25.15 16.95 26.00
CA GLY A 17 24.94 18.34 26.48
C GLY A 17 26.15 19.29 26.59
N PRO A 18 25.96 20.63 26.76
CA PRO A 18 24.87 21.25 27.52
C PRO A 18 24.19 22.49 26.87
N ALA A 19 23.23 23.07 27.60
CA ALA A 19 22.26 24.08 27.21
C ALA A 19 22.67 25.56 27.44
N ASN A 20 22.27 26.44 26.49
CA ASN A 20 21.73 27.82 26.61
C ASN A 20 22.62 28.97 27.23
N PRO A 21 22.12 30.24 27.38
CA PRO A 21 21.99 31.40 26.45
C PRO A 21 22.92 32.61 26.75
N LYS A 22 23.18 33.50 25.77
CA LYS A 22 23.39 35.00 25.89
C LYS A 22 23.84 35.59 24.53
N ARG A 23 23.04 36.36 23.78
CA ARG A 23 22.66 37.80 23.87
C ARG A 23 23.82 38.81 23.76
N SER A 24 23.80 39.63 22.70
CA SER A 24 24.15 41.07 22.74
C SER A 24 23.65 41.80 21.46
N THR A 25 22.55 42.60 21.52
CA THR A 25 22.49 44.09 21.40
C THR A 25 22.91 44.65 20.02
N GLY A 26 22.05 45.02 19.05
CA GLY A 26 20.95 46.02 18.98
C GLY A 26 21.34 47.14 17.95
N PRO A 27 20.52 48.14 17.51
CA PRO A 27 19.05 48.28 17.39
C PRO A 27 18.56 48.94 16.03
N LYS A 28 17.22 49.18 15.90
CA LYS A 28 16.43 49.98 14.90
C LYS A 28 15.96 49.21 13.65
N LYS A 29 14.72 49.25 13.14
CA LYS A 29 13.46 50.02 13.32
C LYS A 29 12.33 49.23 12.60
N PRO A 30 11.03 49.32 12.98
CA PRO A 30 9.97 48.52 12.37
C PRO A 30 9.52 49.11 11.03
N ALA A 31 9.27 48.24 10.04
CA ALA A 31 8.51 48.60 8.85
C ALA A 31 7.78 47.35 8.35
N SER A 32 6.49 47.26 8.67
CA SER A 32 5.54 46.50 7.86
C SER A 32 5.45 47.21 6.50
N PRO A 33 5.44 46.47 5.37
CA PRO A 33 4.29 46.66 4.50
C PRO A 33 3.84 45.38 3.76
N LYS A 34 2.52 45.19 3.86
CA LYS A 34 1.60 45.01 2.72
C LYS A 34 1.60 43.64 2.02
N ALA A 35 0.47 42.98 2.22
CA ALA A 35 -0.02 41.80 1.53
C ALA A 35 0.22 41.86 0.01
N ALA A 36 0.81 40.80 -0.51
CA ALA A 36 0.62 40.37 -1.89
C ALA A 36 -0.16 39.06 -1.84
N PRO A 37 -1.33 38.94 -2.50
CA PRO A 37 -2.03 37.67 -2.57
C PRO A 37 -1.18 36.74 -3.41
N THR A 38 -0.53 35.76 -2.76
CA THR A 38 0.10 34.65 -3.47
C THR A 38 -1.03 33.89 -4.13
N LYS A 39 -1.16 34.06 -5.45
CA LYS A 39 -2.05 33.29 -6.30
C LYS A 39 -1.67 31.82 -6.14
N VAL A 40 -2.36 31.13 -5.23
CA VAL A 40 -2.39 29.67 -5.18
C VAL A 40 -3.01 29.25 -6.50
N ASN A 41 -2.17 28.89 -7.47
CA ASN A 41 -2.63 28.10 -8.60
C ASN A 41 -3.06 26.77 -8.00
N GLN A 42 -4.33 26.68 -7.62
CA GLN A 42 -5.00 25.40 -7.46
C GLN A 42 -4.80 24.67 -8.79
N ALA A 43 -4.07 23.56 -8.74
CA ALA A 43 -4.03 22.64 -9.86
C ALA A 43 -5.49 22.21 -10.08
N VAL A 44 -6.11 22.76 -11.11
CA VAL A 44 -7.41 22.32 -11.61
C VAL A 44 -7.22 20.85 -11.97
N GLN A 45 -7.73 19.96 -11.12
CA GLN A 45 -7.91 18.56 -11.48
C GLN A 45 -8.90 18.53 -12.63
N LYS A 46 -8.36 18.60 -13.84
CA LYS A 46 -9.10 18.28 -15.05
C LYS A 46 -9.43 16.80 -14.92
N ASN A 47 -10.68 16.49 -14.61
CA ASN A 47 -11.27 15.16 -14.75
C ASN A 47 -11.25 14.80 -16.24
N THR A 48 -10.07 14.46 -16.74
CA THR A 48 -9.93 13.65 -17.93
C THR A 48 -10.26 12.24 -17.47
N ALA A 49 -11.48 11.78 -17.76
CA ALA A 49 -11.79 10.36 -17.68
C ALA A 49 -10.80 9.63 -18.58
N ALA A 50 -9.78 9.03 -17.98
CA ALA A 50 -8.87 8.14 -18.66
C ALA A 50 -9.67 6.86 -18.95
N SER A 51 -10.10 6.68 -20.18
CA SER A 51 -10.50 5.36 -20.67
C SER A 51 -9.21 4.55 -20.84
N THR A 52 -8.71 4.03 -19.74
CA THR A 52 -7.68 3.00 -19.74
C THR A 52 -8.28 1.70 -20.25
N PRO A 53 -7.53 0.86 -20.99
CA PRO A 53 -7.90 -0.55 -21.11
C PRO A 53 -8.18 -1.06 -19.70
N THR A 54 -9.32 -1.73 -19.51
CA THR A 54 -9.76 -2.22 -18.19
C THR A 54 -8.78 -3.29 -17.73
N THR A 55 -7.69 -2.85 -17.13
CA THR A 55 -6.79 -3.77 -16.44
C THR A 55 -7.60 -4.32 -15.27
N PRO A 56 -7.59 -5.63 -15.03
CA PRO A 56 -8.26 -6.19 -13.86
C PRO A 56 -7.82 -5.45 -12.60
N SER A 57 -8.77 -5.16 -11.72
CA SER A 57 -8.58 -4.36 -10.51
C SER A 57 -7.86 -5.14 -9.40
N THR A 58 -7.51 -6.39 -9.66
CA THR A 58 -6.64 -7.19 -8.79
C THR A 58 -5.31 -7.39 -9.49
N ASP A 59 -4.23 -7.45 -8.72
CA ASP A 59 -2.88 -7.66 -9.21
C ASP A 59 -2.81 -8.76 -10.29
N PRO A 60 -2.50 -8.42 -11.56
CA PRO A 60 -2.48 -9.38 -12.64
C PRO A 60 -1.38 -10.44 -12.48
N GLU A 61 -0.30 -10.16 -11.76
CA GLU A 61 0.81 -11.11 -11.58
C GLU A 61 0.45 -12.24 -10.61
N ILE A 62 -0.55 -12.06 -9.73
CA ILE A 62 -0.99 -13.11 -8.80
C ILE A 62 -1.44 -14.38 -9.53
N CYS A 63 -1.98 -14.22 -10.74
CA CYS A 63 -2.42 -15.33 -11.57
C CYS A 63 -1.29 -16.02 -12.30
N GLU A 64 -0.20 -15.32 -12.62
CA GLU A 64 1.02 -15.95 -13.12
C GLU A 64 1.66 -16.78 -12.00
N LEU A 65 1.68 -16.26 -10.77
CA LEU A 65 2.13 -17.03 -9.60
C LEU A 65 1.28 -18.30 -9.44
N LYS A 66 -0.05 -18.19 -9.50
CA LYS A 66 -0.95 -19.35 -9.40
C LYS A 66 -0.68 -20.37 -10.51
N LYS A 67 -0.59 -19.91 -11.76
CA LYS A 67 -0.36 -20.75 -12.95
C LYS A 67 0.97 -21.49 -12.89
N ASN A 68 2.00 -20.84 -12.36
CA ASN A 68 3.33 -21.43 -12.19
C ASN A 68 3.43 -22.34 -10.96
N GLY A 69 2.34 -22.56 -10.22
CA GLY A 69 2.34 -23.37 -9.01
C GLY A 69 3.15 -22.73 -7.86
N SER A 70 3.28 -21.40 -7.86
CA SER A 70 3.99 -20.68 -6.80
C SER A 70 3.22 -20.74 -5.49
N ASP A 71 3.94 -21.03 -4.41
CA ASP A 71 3.42 -20.99 -3.04
C ASP A 71 3.03 -19.59 -2.58
N PHE A 72 3.36 -18.52 -3.34
CA PHE A 72 3.09 -17.13 -2.96
C PHE A 72 1.74 -16.60 -3.44
N ALA A 73 1.07 -17.26 -4.40
CA ALA A 73 -0.18 -16.74 -4.97
C ALA A 73 -1.29 -16.62 -3.93
N LEU A 74 -1.56 -17.70 -3.19
CA LEU A 74 -2.61 -17.74 -2.18
C LEU A 74 -2.26 -16.88 -0.94
N PRO A 75 -1.03 -16.91 -0.39
CA PRO A 75 -0.61 -15.98 0.65
C PRO A 75 -0.74 -14.51 0.25
N SER A 76 -0.45 -14.17 -1.01
CA SER A 76 -0.61 -12.79 -1.50
C SER A 76 -2.07 -12.37 -1.45
N LEU A 77 -2.99 -13.24 -1.88
CA LEU A 77 -4.43 -12.97 -1.80
C LEU A 77 -4.92 -12.85 -0.35
N LEU A 78 -4.45 -13.73 0.54
CA LEU A 78 -4.78 -13.68 1.97
C LEU A 78 -4.28 -12.39 2.62
N CYS A 79 -3.10 -11.92 2.23
CA CYS A 79 -2.63 -10.60 2.63
C CYS A 79 -3.57 -9.49 2.12
N THR A 80 -3.99 -9.55 0.85
CA THR A 80 -4.91 -8.55 0.27
C THR A 80 -6.21 -8.49 1.08
N LEU A 81 -6.84 -9.63 1.32
CA LEU A 81 -8.08 -9.75 2.10
C LEU A 81 -7.96 -9.14 3.50
N LYS A 82 -6.78 -9.22 4.12
CA LYS A 82 -6.52 -8.66 5.46
C LYS A 82 -6.26 -7.16 5.47
N ASN A 83 -5.76 -6.60 4.37
CA ASN A 83 -5.31 -5.21 4.30
C ASN A 83 -6.23 -4.30 3.48
N LEU A 84 -7.27 -4.86 2.87
CA LEU A 84 -8.32 -4.08 2.22
C LEU A 84 -9.09 -3.23 3.24
N PRO A 85 -9.59 -2.05 2.83
CA PRO A 85 -10.57 -1.31 3.62
C PRO A 85 -11.76 -2.19 4.00
N GLU A 86 -12.28 -1.99 5.21
CA GLU A 86 -13.31 -2.84 5.82
C GLU A 86 -14.53 -3.04 4.90
N GLU A 87 -15.04 -1.97 4.30
CA GLU A 87 -16.17 -2.00 3.37
C GLU A 87 -15.94 -2.90 2.14
N ILE A 88 -14.70 -2.93 1.61
CA ILE A 88 -14.36 -3.76 0.46
C ILE A 88 -14.14 -5.21 0.91
N ALA A 89 -13.41 -5.41 2.01
CA ALA A 89 -13.19 -6.73 2.59
C ALA A 89 -14.52 -7.44 2.92
N GLN A 90 -15.50 -6.68 3.43
CA GLN A 90 -16.85 -7.15 3.71
C GLN A 90 -17.53 -7.67 2.43
N LYS A 91 -17.51 -6.90 1.33
CA LYS A 91 -18.09 -7.34 0.04
C LYS A 91 -17.45 -8.63 -0.48
N TRP A 92 -16.14 -8.78 -0.32
CA TRP A 92 -15.42 -10.01 -0.72
C TRP A 92 -15.82 -11.20 0.15
N LYS A 93 -15.96 -10.99 1.46
CA LYS A 93 -16.42 -12.00 2.41
C LYS A 93 -17.86 -12.42 2.15
N GLU A 94 -18.74 -11.48 1.87
CA GLU A 94 -20.14 -11.72 1.51
C GLU A 94 -20.23 -12.52 0.21
N HIS A 95 -19.45 -12.15 -0.81
CA HIS A 95 -19.37 -12.90 -2.07
C HIS A 95 -18.92 -14.35 -1.82
N MET A 96 -17.79 -14.55 -1.12
CA MET A 96 -17.31 -15.89 -0.77
C MET A 96 -18.34 -16.71 0.01
N THR A 97 -19.02 -16.09 0.98
CA THR A 97 -20.07 -16.76 1.77
C THR A 97 -21.26 -17.14 0.90
N SER A 98 -21.74 -16.24 0.03
CA SER A 98 -22.88 -16.47 -0.84
C SER A 98 -22.63 -17.58 -1.87
N GLN A 99 -21.39 -17.70 -2.34
CA GLN A 99 -20.97 -18.71 -3.32
C GLN A 99 -20.37 -19.96 -2.68
N SER A 100 -20.33 -20.05 -1.34
CA SER A 100 -19.65 -21.14 -0.60
C SER A 100 -18.20 -21.37 -1.05
N LYS A 101 -17.48 -20.29 -1.39
CA LYS A 101 -16.09 -20.31 -1.84
C LYS A 101 -15.14 -20.03 -0.68
N ASN A 102 -13.99 -20.69 -0.71
CA ASN A 102 -12.83 -20.33 0.11
C ASN A 102 -11.89 -19.41 -0.68
N GLU A 103 -10.78 -19.01 -0.07
CA GLU A 103 -9.82 -18.07 -0.65
C GLU A 103 -9.15 -18.62 -1.91
N SER A 104 -8.99 -19.96 -2.00
CA SER A 104 -8.49 -20.60 -3.22
C SER A 104 -9.51 -20.54 -4.37
N GLY A 105 -10.80 -20.78 -4.07
CA GLY A 105 -11.88 -20.62 -5.04
C GLY A 105 -12.06 -19.18 -5.50
N LEU A 106 -11.87 -18.21 -4.59
CA LEU A 106 -11.83 -16.79 -4.93
C LEU A 106 -10.62 -16.45 -5.82
N LEU A 107 -9.42 -16.94 -5.48
CA LEU A 107 -8.22 -16.76 -6.31
C LEU A 107 -8.45 -17.31 -7.72
N GLN A 108 -9.15 -18.44 -7.83
CA GLN A 108 -9.49 -19.03 -9.11
C GLN A 108 -10.42 -18.14 -9.92
N GLU A 109 -11.51 -17.64 -9.32
CA GLU A 109 -12.43 -16.72 -9.98
C GLU A 109 -11.74 -15.44 -10.49
N ILE A 110 -10.85 -14.86 -9.66
CA ILE A 110 -10.04 -13.69 -10.05
C ILE A 110 -9.20 -13.99 -11.29
N CYS A 111 -8.56 -15.16 -11.34
CA CYS A 111 -7.71 -15.51 -12.47
C CYS A 111 -8.47 -15.89 -13.73
N GLU A 112 -9.63 -16.54 -13.60
CA GLU A 112 -10.53 -16.80 -14.73
C GLU A 112 -11.07 -15.49 -15.34
N ALA A 113 -11.41 -14.50 -14.50
CA ALA A 113 -11.80 -13.17 -14.99
C ALA A 113 -10.63 -12.46 -15.71
N LYS A 114 -9.41 -12.55 -15.15
CA LYS A 114 -8.19 -11.99 -15.75
C LYS A 114 -7.92 -12.55 -17.15
N GLU A 115 -8.17 -13.83 -17.40
CA GLU A 115 -8.00 -14.42 -18.74
C GLU A 115 -8.83 -13.70 -19.81
N ASN A 116 -9.99 -13.15 -19.40
CA ASN A 116 -10.86 -12.33 -20.26
C ASN A 116 -10.52 -10.83 -20.21
N ASN A 117 -9.47 -10.43 -19.49
CA ASN A 117 -9.12 -9.03 -19.17
C ASN A 117 -10.27 -8.28 -18.47
N GLU A 118 -11.00 -8.99 -17.61
CA GLU A 118 -12.11 -8.44 -16.84
C GLU A 118 -11.87 -8.54 -15.34
N ASP A 119 -12.65 -7.75 -14.60
CA ASP A 119 -12.87 -7.97 -13.18
C ASP A 119 -13.83 -9.16 -12.96
N PRO A 120 -13.71 -9.88 -11.83
CA PRO A 120 -14.76 -10.76 -11.35
C PRO A 120 -16.12 -10.06 -11.32
N ASP A 121 -17.19 -10.80 -11.58
CA ASP A 121 -18.53 -10.23 -11.70
C ASP A 121 -18.95 -9.43 -10.45
N PHE A 122 -18.60 -9.91 -9.25
CA PHE A 122 -18.91 -9.22 -7.99
C PHE A 122 -18.18 -7.88 -7.81
N MET A 123 -17.11 -7.65 -8.57
CA MET A 123 -16.32 -6.40 -8.57
C MET A 123 -16.70 -5.45 -9.70
N LYS A 124 -17.52 -5.88 -10.68
CA LYS A 124 -17.93 -5.03 -11.81
C LYS A 124 -18.66 -3.76 -11.35
N ALA A 125 -19.39 -3.84 -10.23
CA ALA A 125 -20.13 -2.74 -9.64
C ALA A 125 -19.28 -1.81 -8.74
N TYR A 126 -17.97 -2.07 -8.59
CA TYR A 126 -17.12 -1.25 -7.73
C TYR A 126 -16.86 0.12 -8.35
N SER A 127 -16.73 1.13 -7.49
CA SER A 127 -16.28 2.45 -7.92
C SER A 127 -14.84 2.38 -8.45
N PRO A 128 -14.40 3.35 -9.28
CA PRO A 128 -13.00 3.44 -9.68
C PRO A 128 -12.03 3.51 -8.49
N ASP A 129 -12.44 4.18 -7.41
CA ASP A 129 -11.63 4.30 -6.19
C ASP A 129 -11.52 2.96 -5.45
N ASP A 130 -12.62 2.21 -5.34
CA ASP A 130 -12.63 0.86 -4.74
C ASP A 130 -11.70 -0.07 -5.54
N LYS A 131 -11.78 -0.02 -6.87
CA LYS A 131 -10.90 -0.78 -7.77
C LYS A 131 -9.43 -0.41 -7.62
N GLY A 132 -9.14 0.88 -7.49
CA GLY A 132 -7.79 1.38 -7.22
C GLY A 132 -7.23 0.84 -5.90
N MET A 133 -8.03 0.89 -4.83
CA MET A 133 -7.63 0.36 -3.53
C MET A 133 -7.35 -1.15 -3.57
N VAL A 134 -8.15 -1.94 -4.32
CA VAL A 134 -7.88 -3.37 -4.51
C VAL A 134 -6.58 -3.59 -5.28
N THR A 135 -6.36 -2.83 -6.35
CA THR A 135 -5.16 -2.95 -7.19
C THR A 135 -3.91 -2.67 -6.36
N ASP A 136 -3.88 -1.54 -5.67
CA ASP A 136 -2.73 -1.12 -4.87
C ASP A 136 -2.46 -2.10 -3.74
N THR A 137 -3.50 -2.52 -3.02
CA THR A 137 -3.36 -3.46 -1.89
C THR A 137 -2.84 -4.81 -2.36
N SER A 138 -3.35 -5.32 -3.48
CA SER A 138 -2.96 -6.63 -4.02
C SER A 138 -1.52 -6.65 -4.52
N VAL A 139 -1.08 -5.61 -5.24
CA VAL A 139 0.31 -5.46 -5.67
C VAL A 139 1.26 -5.36 -4.47
N LEU A 140 0.92 -4.53 -3.48
CA LEU A 140 1.74 -4.40 -2.27
C LEU A 140 1.83 -5.72 -1.51
N CYS A 141 0.75 -6.49 -1.45
CA CYS A 141 0.74 -7.78 -0.79
C CYS A 141 1.58 -8.82 -1.52
N ARG A 142 1.54 -8.87 -2.86
CA ARG A 142 2.45 -9.72 -3.65
C ARG A 142 3.91 -9.43 -3.33
N ILE A 143 4.30 -8.16 -3.36
CA ILE A 143 5.69 -7.75 -3.08
C ILE A 143 6.11 -8.18 -1.67
N ARG A 144 5.26 -7.95 -0.66
CA ARG A 144 5.55 -8.36 0.72
C ARG A 144 5.72 -9.86 0.90
N GLN A 145 4.94 -10.68 0.18
CA GLN A 145 5.10 -12.13 0.26
C GLN A 145 6.38 -12.59 -0.43
N HIS A 146 6.79 -11.89 -1.49
CA HIS A 146 8.02 -12.20 -2.23
C HIS A 146 9.29 -11.81 -1.46
N ASP A 147 9.27 -10.68 -0.73
CA ASP A 147 10.41 -10.19 0.06
C ASP A 147 10.54 -10.85 1.45
N ALA A 148 9.58 -11.69 1.85
CA ALA A 148 9.62 -12.41 3.13
C ALA A 148 10.54 -13.66 3.11
N ILE A 149 11.33 -13.83 2.06
CA ILE A 149 12.25 -14.95 1.78
C ILE A 149 13.69 -14.46 1.85
#